data_AF-A0A0V1Q1B0-F1
#
_entry.id   AF-A0A0V1Q1B0-F1
#
_cell.length_a   1.000
_cell.length_b   1.000
_cell.length_c   1.000
_cell.angle_alpha   90.00
_cell.angle_beta   90.00
_cell.angle_gamma   90.00
#
_symmetry.space_group_name_H-M   'P 1'
#
loop_
_entity.id
_entity.type
_entity.pdbx_description
1 polymer ?
#
loop_
_entity_poly.entity_id
_entity_poly.type
_entity_poly.pdbx_seq_one_letter_code
_entity_poly.pdbx_strand_id
1 'polypeptide(L)'
;MSEEKILNDVSESEDTGYLESYIRFNDDLEKDYCFQVKVDKRYKDLLAIFSSLPIALRPNVFYHSKPIGFNVSTSPGYLTEDGSLLFSYETGMAKFLKRVSLDDKIADTIWPGQLILPVWEFNPFAFYSFIAFLICWLYTDLPDFISPTPGICLTNFMTRRAGELATYIGQHRLANALIVDLEEPVGVIGQCLFFVFHVIKVLVIFLVFHLGTFNPIRMNRFSGAKVPSDISKEQLIELGWTGSRRATPDEYKEYYRDYKIKEHGGMIQAHQAGLFDTLKNLGVYLGEGEGFNTPMDSKTTIADLCNEENDKFTLSYDYLAQLGGFFANYIEKEGIDLPETIKQFRRFGLLHSSDSVKKAVKQRKIFGDSKINK
;
A
#
# COMPACT_ATOMS: atom_id res chain seq x y z
N MET A 1 4.12 -47.14 9.84
CA MET A 1 3.25 -46.03 10.27
C MET A 1 1.97 -46.18 9.47
N SER A 2 0.84 -46.41 10.14
CA SER A 2 -0.44 -46.72 9.50
C SER A 2 -1.01 -45.50 8.78
N GLU A 3 -1.64 -45.72 7.62
CA GLU A 3 -2.31 -44.71 6.79
C GLU A 3 -3.33 -43.86 7.57
N GLU A 4 -3.91 -44.41 8.62
CA GLU A 4 -4.80 -43.72 9.58
C GLU A 4 -4.12 -42.58 10.35
N LYS A 5 -2.82 -42.71 10.65
CA LYS A 5 -2.05 -41.67 11.32
C LYS A 5 -1.67 -40.55 10.35
N ILE A 6 -1.46 -40.88 9.08
CA ILE A 6 -1.21 -39.90 8.00
C ILE A 6 -2.51 -39.15 7.69
N LEU A 7 -3.66 -39.84 7.65
CA LEU A 7 -4.98 -39.21 7.47
C LEU A 7 -5.36 -38.30 8.65
N ASN A 8 -5.05 -38.70 9.89
CA ASN A 8 -5.28 -37.86 11.07
C ASN A 8 -4.33 -36.66 11.11
N ASP A 9 -3.03 -36.83 10.80
CA ASP A 9 -2.06 -35.72 10.72
C ASP A 9 -2.39 -34.75 9.57
N VAL A 10 -2.95 -35.23 8.45
CA VAL A 10 -3.45 -34.37 7.36
C VAL A 10 -4.72 -33.62 7.80
N SER A 11 -5.65 -34.27 8.50
CA SER A 11 -6.88 -33.62 8.98
C SER A 11 -6.64 -32.59 10.10
N GLU A 12 -5.65 -32.80 10.99
CA GLU A 12 -5.28 -31.81 12.01
C GLU A 12 -4.47 -30.64 11.42
N SER A 13 -3.77 -30.85 10.29
CA SER A 13 -3.08 -29.79 9.56
C SER A 13 -4.02 -28.89 8.74
N GLU A 14 -5.20 -29.40 8.35
CA GLU A 14 -6.24 -28.62 7.66
C GLU A 14 -6.90 -27.58 8.60
N ASP A 15 -6.91 -27.80 9.93
CA ASP A 15 -7.52 -26.91 10.92
C ASP A 15 -6.57 -25.84 11.52
N THR A 16 -5.28 -25.81 11.16
CA THR A 16 -4.28 -24.86 11.71
C THR A 16 -3.49 -24.05 10.67
N GLY A 17 -3.86 -24.14 9.40
CA GLY A 17 -3.15 -23.47 8.31
C GLY A 17 -3.22 -21.94 8.37
N TYR A 18 -2.07 -21.29 8.21
CA TYR A 18 -1.98 -19.86 7.94
C TYR A 18 -1.44 -19.63 6.52
N LEU A 19 -1.99 -18.62 5.86
CA LEU A 19 -1.62 -18.13 4.54
C LEU A 19 -1.11 -16.69 4.68
N GLU A 20 0.05 -16.39 4.11
CA GLU A 20 0.48 -15.00 3.98
C GLU A 20 -0.20 -14.34 2.77
N SER A 21 -0.69 -13.12 2.93
CA SER A 21 -1.26 -12.29 1.87
C SER A 21 -0.77 -10.85 2.05
N TYR A 22 -0.89 -10.04 1.01
CA TYR A 22 -0.49 -8.63 1.08
C TYR A 22 -1.70 -7.73 0.85
N ILE A 23 -1.76 -6.61 1.54
CA ILE A 23 -2.85 -5.63 1.40
C ILE A 23 -2.24 -4.25 1.14
N ARG A 24 -2.67 -3.62 0.04
CA ARG A 24 -2.38 -2.20 -0.26
C ARG A 24 -3.61 -1.36 -0.01
N PHE A 25 -3.54 -0.43 0.91
CA PHE A 25 -4.74 0.26 1.38
C PHE A 25 -5.22 1.40 0.48
N ASN A 26 -4.31 2.21 -0.08
CA ASN A 26 -4.63 3.48 -0.73
C ASN A 26 -3.90 3.68 -2.07
N ASP A 27 -3.74 2.61 -2.85
CA ASP A 27 -2.97 2.59 -4.11
C ASP A 27 -1.49 3.04 -4.00
N ASP A 28 -0.97 3.12 -2.79
CA ASP A 28 0.44 3.40 -2.52
C ASP A 28 1.28 2.14 -2.76
N LEU A 29 1.97 2.11 -3.91
CA LEU A 29 2.81 1.00 -4.38
C LEU A 29 3.95 0.64 -3.41
N GLU A 30 4.36 1.55 -2.53
CA GLU A 30 5.44 1.30 -1.56
C GLU A 30 4.93 0.64 -0.27
N LYS A 31 3.60 0.57 -0.09
CA LYS A 31 2.94 0.17 1.16
C LYS A 31 2.08 -1.09 0.99
N ASP A 32 2.72 -2.15 0.53
CA ASP A 32 2.13 -3.49 0.47
C ASP A 32 2.38 -4.25 1.78
N TYR A 33 1.45 -4.18 2.71
CA TYR A 33 1.62 -4.76 4.05
C TYR A 33 1.33 -6.26 4.06
N CYS A 34 2.20 -7.04 4.71
CA CYS A 34 2.06 -8.48 4.83
C CYS A 34 1.15 -8.85 6.01
N PHE A 35 0.15 -9.68 5.73
CA PHE A 35 -0.80 -10.22 6.68
C PHE A 35 -0.77 -11.74 6.71
N GLN A 36 -0.77 -12.31 7.91
CA GLN A 36 -0.96 -13.73 8.15
C GLN A 36 -2.46 -13.99 8.38
N VAL A 37 -3.08 -14.71 7.46
CA VAL A 37 -4.52 -14.96 7.40
C VAL A 37 -4.75 -16.45 7.65
N LYS A 38 -5.69 -16.81 8.52
CA LYS A 38 -6.06 -18.22 8.69
C LYS A 38 -6.79 -18.73 7.44
N VAL A 39 -6.61 -20.00 7.10
CA VAL A 39 -7.19 -20.60 5.88
C VAL A 39 -8.73 -20.54 5.85
N ASP A 40 -9.38 -20.52 7.02
CA ASP A 40 -10.83 -20.43 7.17
C ASP A 40 -11.41 -19.01 7.08
N LYS A 41 -10.57 -17.96 7.15
CA LYS A 41 -11.02 -16.56 7.10
C LYS A 41 -11.62 -16.20 5.75
N ARG A 42 -12.65 -15.35 5.81
CA ARG A 42 -13.35 -14.78 4.65
C ARG A 42 -12.98 -13.32 4.45
N TYR A 43 -13.24 -12.78 3.27
CA TYR A 43 -12.94 -11.38 2.95
C TYR A 43 -13.64 -10.37 3.88
N LYS A 44 -14.86 -10.67 4.35
CA LYS A 44 -15.54 -9.82 5.33
C LYS A 44 -14.76 -9.63 6.63
N ASP A 45 -13.95 -10.61 7.03
CA ASP A 45 -13.18 -10.55 8.27
C ASP A 45 -12.03 -9.53 8.15
N LEU A 46 -11.56 -9.25 6.93
CA LEU A 46 -10.56 -8.20 6.67
C LEU A 46 -11.12 -6.79 6.95
N LEU A 47 -12.44 -6.61 6.95
CA LEU A 47 -13.05 -5.32 7.30
C LEU A 47 -12.73 -4.90 8.75
N ALA A 48 -12.38 -5.85 9.62
CA ALA A 48 -11.93 -5.57 10.98
C ALA A 48 -10.69 -4.69 11.03
N ILE A 49 -9.78 -4.82 10.05
CA ILE A 49 -8.55 -4.01 9.93
C ILE A 49 -8.89 -2.51 9.93
N PHE A 50 -9.94 -2.13 9.20
CA PHE A 50 -10.36 -0.73 9.03
C PHE A 50 -11.11 -0.15 10.22
N SER A 51 -11.62 -1.00 11.12
CA SER A 51 -12.23 -0.55 12.38
C SER A 51 -11.27 -0.54 13.55
N SER A 52 -10.27 -1.42 13.54
CA SER A 52 -9.37 -1.59 14.66
C SER A 52 -8.19 -0.61 14.61
N LEU A 53 -7.59 -0.43 13.43
CA LEU A 53 -6.39 0.40 13.29
C LEU A 53 -6.70 1.91 13.51
N PRO A 54 -5.96 2.61 14.40
CA PRO A 54 -6.16 4.03 14.68
C PRO A 54 -5.45 4.90 13.62
N ILE A 55 -5.61 4.57 12.34
CA ILE A 55 -5.05 5.30 11.20
C ILE A 55 -6.07 5.37 10.06
N ALA A 56 -6.02 6.44 9.26
CA ALA A 56 -6.88 6.56 8.09
C ALA A 56 -6.27 5.79 6.92
N LEU A 57 -6.86 4.64 6.59
CA LEU A 57 -6.41 3.78 5.49
C LEU A 57 -7.02 4.12 4.13
N ARG A 58 -8.10 4.91 4.12
CA ARG A 58 -8.75 5.39 2.90
C ARG A 58 -7.83 6.32 2.10
N PRO A 59 -8.02 6.47 0.77
CA PRO A 59 -7.19 7.36 -0.03
C PRO A 59 -7.22 8.82 0.44
N ASN A 60 -8.40 9.34 0.70
CA ASN A 60 -8.60 10.70 1.21
C ASN A 60 -9.94 10.85 1.94
N VAL A 61 -10.23 12.05 2.44
CA VAL A 61 -11.44 12.35 3.22
C VAL A 61 -12.75 12.17 2.46
N PHE A 62 -12.71 12.17 1.13
CA PHE A 62 -13.87 12.06 0.26
C PHE A 62 -14.29 10.61 -0.01
N TYR A 63 -13.59 9.63 0.56
CA TYR A 63 -14.02 8.24 0.56
C TYR A 63 -14.63 7.85 1.91
N HIS A 64 -15.51 6.85 1.89
CA HIS A 64 -16.00 6.23 3.11
C HIS A 64 -14.84 5.65 3.94
N SER A 65 -15.02 5.58 5.26
CA SER A 65 -13.96 5.13 6.19
C SER A 65 -13.68 3.63 6.10
N LYS A 66 -14.61 2.85 5.54
CA LYS A 66 -14.46 1.42 5.27
C LYS A 66 -14.62 1.16 3.77
N PRO A 67 -13.87 0.20 3.20
CA PRO A 67 -14.10 -0.24 1.84
C PRO A 67 -15.42 -1.01 1.73
N ILE A 68 -15.99 -1.04 0.52
CA ILE A 68 -17.23 -1.79 0.21
C ILE A 68 -16.97 -3.24 -0.19
N GLY A 69 -15.72 -3.59 -0.46
CA GLY A 69 -15.30 -4.91 -0.92
C GLY A 69 -13.80 -4.97 -1.15
N PHE A 70 -13.36 -6.05 -1.79
CA PHE A 70 -11.97 -6.28 -2.12
C PHE A 70 -11.85 -6.77 -3.57
N ASN A 71 -10.71 -6.47 -4.17
CA ASN A 71 -10.23 -7.06 -5.41
C ASN A 71 -8.93 -7.81 -5.11
N VAL A 72 -8.70 -8.90 -5.82
CA VAL A 72 -7.41 -9.58 -5.85
C VAL A 72 -6.67 -9.11 -7.09
N SER A 73 -5.42 -8.68 -6.93
CA SER A 73 -4.57 -8.36 -8.07
C SER A 73 -3.96 -9.63 -8.65
N THR A 74 -4.30 -9.93 -9.90
CA THR A 74 -3.75 -11.04 -10.68
C THR A 74 -2.66 -10.58 -11.62
N SER A 75 -2.02 -9.43 -11.33
CA SER A 75 -0.92 -8.93 -12.15
C SER A 75 0.25 -9.92 -12.06
N PRO A 76 0.87 -10.36 -13.19
CA PRO A 76 1.87 -11.43 -13.20
C PRO A 76 3.01 -11.26 -12.21
N GLY A 77 3.47 -10.01 -12.04
CA GLY A 77 4.51 -9.65 -11.08
C GLY A 77 5.91 -9.61 -11.68
N TYR A 78 6.90 -9.67 -10.80
CA TYR A 78 8.33 -9.63 -11.11
C TYR A 78 9.01 -10.82 -10.45
N LEU A 79 9.73 -11.63 -11.24
CA LEU A 79 10.49 -12.78 -10.76
C LEU A 79 11.90 -12.32 -10.38
N THR A 80 12.27 -12.52 -9.12
CA THR A 80 13.60 -12.18 -8.60
C THR A 80 14.66 -13.18 -9.02
N GLU A 81 15.93 -12.83 -8.82
CA GLU A 81 17.08 -13.69 -9.18
C GLU A 81 17.03 -15.06 -8.49
N ASP A 82 16.54 -15.09 -7.25
CA ASP A 82 16.41 -16.30 -6.43
C ASP A 82 14.99 -16.88 -6.41
N GLY A 83 14.15 -16.51 -7.38
CA GLY A 83 12.87 -17.18 -7.64
C GLY A 83 11.68 -16.71 -6.80
N SER A 84 11.82 -15.62 -6.06
CA SER A 84 10.68 -15.02 -5.35
C SER A 84 9.87 -14.13 -6.28
N LEU A 85 8.60 -13.92 -5.94
CA LEU A 85 7.71 -13.04 -6.69
C LEU A 85 7.50 -11.72 -5.94
N LEU A 86 7.71 -10.62 -6.66
CA LEU A 86 7.35 -9.27 -6.24
C LEU A 86 6.20 -8.76 -7.09
N PHE A 87 5.50 -7.74 -6.61
CA PHE A 87 4.43 -7.10 -7.35
C PHE A 87 4.98 -6.18 -8.44
N SER A 88 4.33 -6.19 -9.61
CA SER A 88 4.63 -5.22 -10.67
C SER A 88 3.82 -3.93 -10.46
N TYR A 89 4.20 -2.89 -11.19
CA TYR A 89 3.54 -1.59 -11.13
C TYR A 89 2.10 -1.59 -11.68
N GLU A 90 1.71 -2.62 -12.43
CA GLU A 90 0.40 -2.74 -13.10
C GLU A 90 -0.68 -3.35 -12.22
N THR A 91 -0.39 -3.59 -10.93
CA THR A 91 -1.30 -4.27 -9.99
C THR A 91 -2.69 -3.64 -9.84
N GLY A 92 -2.81 -2.33 -10.06
CA GLY A 92 -4.10 -1.59 -10.02
C GLY A 92 -4.84 -1.52 -11.36
N MET A 93 -4.31 -2.08 -12.45
CA MET A 93 -4.97 -2.01 -13.76
C MET A 93 -6.20 -2.90 -13.81
N ALA A 94 -7.33 -2.38 -14.32
CA ALA A 94 -8.62 -3.08 -14.33
C ALA A 94 -8.57 -4.50 -14.93
N LYS A 95 -7.72 -4.75 -15.94
CA LYS A 95 -7.53 -6.07 -16.55
C LYS A 95 -6.99 -7.14 -15.59
N PHE A 96 -6.30 -6.72 -14.53
CA PHE A 96 -5.71 -7.60 -13.51
C PHE A 96 -6.46 -7.56 -12.18
N LEU A 97 -7.63 -6.92 -12.13
CA LEU A 97 -8.44 -6.87 -10.92
C LEU A 97 -9.55 -7.91 -10.99
N LYS A 98 -9.43 -8.93 -10.13
CA LYS A 98 -10.49 -9.92 -9.93
C LYS A 98 -11.32 -9.52 -8.70
N ARG A 99 -12.58 -9.18 -8.92
CA ARG A 99 -13.52 -8.92 -7.82
C ARG A 99 -13.86 -10.21 -7.08
N VAL A 100 -13.88 -10.14 -5.75
CA VAL A 100 -14.21 -11.26 -4.87
C VAL A 100 -15.44 -10.94 -4.03
N SER A 101 -16.18 -11.98 -3.63
CA SER A 101 -17.29 -11.82 -2.68
C SER A 101 -16.76 -11.70 -1.26
N LEU A 102 -17.46 -10.94 -0.41
CA LEU A 102 -17.13 -10.81 1.01
C LEU A 102 -17.26 -12.14 1.76
N ASP A 103 -18.07 -13.07 1.24
CA ASP A 103 -18.27 -14.40 1.82
C ASP A 103 -17.29 -15.44 1.27
N ASP A 104 -16.48 -15.14 0.25
CA ASP A 104 -15.50 -16.11 -0.24
C ASP A 104 -14.39 -16.34 0.81
N LYS A 105 -13.89 -17.57 0.90
CA LYS A 105 -12.68 -17.87 1.67
C LYS A 105 -11.48 -17.28 0.97
N ILE A 106 -10.58 -16.66 1.73
CA ILE A 106 -9.42 -15.99 1.15
C ILE A 106 -8.49 -17.02 0.49
N ALA A 107 -8.19 -18.11 1.20
CA ALA A 107 -7.27 -19.16 0.73
C ALA A 107 -7.69 -19.85 -0.58
N ASP A 108 -8.99 -19.88 -0.89
CA ASP A 108 -9.54 -20.51 -2.10
C ASP A 108 -9.45 -19.60 -3.34
N THR A 109 -9.10 -18.32 -3.15
CA THR A 109 -9.20 -17.29 -4.19
C THR A 109 -7.88 -16.64 -4.56
N ILE A 110 -6.81 -16.89 -3.79
CA ILE A 110 -5.50 -16.27 -3.98
C ILE A 110 -4.36 -17.29 -3.86
N TRP A 111 -3.26 -17.01 -4.55
CA TRP A 111 -1.97 -17.62 -4.28
C TRP A 111 -1.38 -17.11 -2.96
N PRO A 112 -0.57 -17.93 -2.25
CA PRO A 112 0.25 -17.45 -1.15
C PRO A 112 1.10 -16.24 -1.55
N GLY A 113 0.98 -15.18 -0.74
CA GLY A 113 1.70 -13.93 -0.94
C GLY A 113 1.14 -13.02 -2.04
N GLN A 114 -0.08 -13.27 -2.53
CA GLN A 114 -0.75 -12.41 -3.51
C GLN A 114 -1.34 -11.13 -2.88
N LEU A 115 -1.51 -10.10 -3.72
CA LEU A 115 -1.97 -8.77 -3.31
C LEU A 115 -3.49 -8.65 -3.35
N ILE A 116 -4.06 -8.11 -2.27
CA ILE A 116 -5.46 -7.75 -2.09
C ILE A 116 -5.56 -6.23 -2.04
N LEU A 117 -6.54 -5.69 -2.76
CA LEU A 117 -6.81 -4.26 -2.88
C LEU A 117 -8.23 -3.95 -2.36
N PRO A 118 -8.38 -3.10 -1.34
CA PRO A 118 -9.70 -2.63 -0.90
C PRO A 118 -10.38 -1.80 -2.00
N VAL A 119 -11.68 -2.01 -2.15
CA VAL A 119 -12.52 -1.22 -3.06
C VAL A 119 -13.15 -0.08 -2.27
N TRP A 120 -12.75 1.16 -2.57
CA TRP A 120 -13.25 2.34 -1.90
C TRP A 120 -14.45 2.94 -2.61
N GLU A 121 -15.47 3.31 -1.83
CA GLU A 121 -16.62 4.05 -2.34
C GLU A 121 -16.41 5.55 -2.13
N PHE A 122 -16.50 6.29 -3.23
CA PHE A 122 -16.46 7.74 -3.20
C PHE A 122 -17.73 8.29 -2.56
N ASN A 123 -17.58 9.23 -1.64
CA ASN A 123 -18.68 9.93 -0.97
C ASN A 123 -18.93 11.26 -1.69
N PRO A 124 -19.85 11.31 -2.67
CA PRO A 124 -20.11 12.53 -3.44
C PRO A 124 -20.65 13.64 -2.55
N PHE A 125 -21.44 13.32 -1.53
CA PHE A 125 -21.98 14.32 -0.61
C PHE A 125 -20.86 15.05 0.14
N ALA A 126 -19.88 14.32 0.69
CA ALA A 126 -18.75 14.94 1.38
C ALA A 126 -17.91 15.81 0.44
N PHE A 127 -17.64 15.33 -0.78
CA PHE A 127 -16.88 16.06 -1.79
C PHE A 127 -17.57 17.36 -2.22
N TYR A 128 -18.83 17.28 -2.66
CA TYR A 128 -19.57 18.45 -3.12
C TYR A 128 -19.90 19.41 -1.99
N SER A 129 -20.15 18.93 -0.76
CA SER A 129 -20.31 19.80 0.41
C SER A 129 -19.03 20.57 0.73
N PHE A 130 -17.87 19.91 0.61
CA PHE A 130 -16.58 20.56 0.81
C PHE A 130 -16.27 21.60 -0.28
N ILE A 131 -16.55 21.28 -1.54
CA ILE A 131 -16.43 22.24 -2.64
C ILE A 131 -17.38 23.42 -2.43
N ALA A 132 -18.64 23.17 -2.07
CA ALA A 132 -19.61 24.22 -1.79
C ALA A 132 -19.15 25.13 -0.64
N PHE A 133 -18.56 24.55 0.42
CA PHE A 133 -17.95 25.31 1.50
C PHE A 133 -16.80 26.20 1.00
N LEU A 134 -15.88 25.66 0.19
CA LEU A 134 -14.77 26.44 -0.38
C LEU A 134 -15.24 27.54 -1.33
N ILE A 135 -16.25 27.28 -2.16
CA ILE A 135 -16.85 28.29 -3.04
C ILE A 135 -17.55 29.36 -2.22
N CYS A 136 -18.30 28.97 -1.18
CA CYS A 136 -18.95 29.92 -0.28
C CYS A 136 -17.91 30.80 0.43
N TRP A 137 -16.80 30.22 0.89
CA TRP A 137 -15.70 31.00 1.47
C TRP A 137 -15.09 31.95 0.43
N LEU A 138 -14.80 31.46 -0.78
CA LEU A 138 -14.27 32.31 -1.84
C LEU A 138 -15.24 33.44 -2.24
N TYR A 139 -16.55 33.18 -2.19
CA TYR A 139 -17.58 34.21 -2.39
C TYR A 139 -17.51 35.29 -1.32
N THR A 140 -17.30 34.94 -0.04
CA THR A 140 -17.12 35.95 1.01
C THR A 140 -15.88 36.80 0.79
N ASP A 141 -14.82 36.22 0.20
CA ASP A 141 -13.55 36.89 -0.07
C ASP A 141 -13.57 37.70 -1.40
N LEU A 142 -14.70 37.83 -2.10
CA LEU A 142 -14.81 38.61 -3.35
C LEU A 142 -14.43 40.09 -3.14
N PRO A 143 -13.76 40.74 -4.11
CA PRO A 143 -13.52 42.18 -4.06
C PRO A 143 -14.82 42.97 -3.90
N ASP A 144 -14.82 43.97 -3.03
CA ASP A 144 -16.03 44.71 -2.65
C ASP A 144 -16.71 45.38 -3.84
N PHE A 145 -15.96 45.77 -4.87
CA PHE A 145 -16.50 46.41 -6.07
C PHE A 145 -17.24 45.44 -7.02
N ILE A 146 -17.09 44.12 -6.84
CA ILE A 146 -17.78 43.08 -7.62
C ILE A 146 -18.76 42.28 -6.74
N SER A 147 -18.50 42.22 -5.43
CA SER A 147 -19.32 41.46 -4.49
C SER A 147 -20.76 41.98 -4.47
N PRO A 148 -21.78 41.11 -4.66
CA PRO A 148 -23.19 41.49 -4.48
C PRO A 148 -23.51 41.91 -3.04
N THR A 149 -22.65 41.55 -2.08
CA THR A 149 -22.76 41.87 -0.66
C THR A 149 -21.39 42.35 -0.16
N PRO A 150 -21.00 43.60 -0.44
CA PRO A 150 -19.69 44.13 -0.03
C PRO A 150 -19.50 44.06 1.49
N GLY A 151 -18.27 43.80 1.94
CA GLY A 151 -17.91 43.78 3.36
C GLY A 151 -18.24 42.51 4.13
N ILE A 152 -18.76 41.45 3.51
CA ILE A 152 -19.05 40.16 4.18
C ILE A 152 -17.83 39.23 4.33
N CYS A 153 -16.63 39.72 3.99
CA CYS A 153 -15.41 38.94 4.03
C CYS A 153 -15.24 38.23 5.38
N LEU A 154 -15.14 36.90 5.35
CA LEU A 154 -15.01 36.08 6.54
C LEU A 154 -13.75 36.48 7.33
N THR A 155 -12.68 36.83 6.60
CA THR A 155 -11.44 37.35 7.19
C THR A 155 -11.71 38.61 8.00
N ASN A 156 -12.51 39.55 7.49
CA ASN A 156 -12.86 40.78 8.20
C ASN A 156 -13.68 40.50 9.47
N PHE A 157 -14.61 39.54 9.40
CA PHE A 157 -15.37 39.12 10.59
C PHE A 157 -14.46 38.47 11.64
N MET A 158 -13.53 37.61 11.22
CA MET A 158 -12.55 36.97 12.11
C MET A 158 -11.59 37.99 12.74
N THR A 159 -11.09 38.95 11.96
CA THR A 159 -10.22 40.03 12.45
C THR A 159 -10.95 40.91 13.46
N ARG A 160 -12.22 41.26 13.20
CA ARG A 160 -13.06 42.01 14.16
C ARG A 160 -13.24 41.25 15.47
N ARG A 161 -13.53 39.94 15.40
CA ARG A 161 -13.63 39.07 16.59
C ARG A 161 -12.30 38.92 17.32
N ALA A 162 -11.19 38.83 16.60
CA ALA A 162 -9.86 38.81 17.20
C ALA A 162 -9.54 40.14 17.93
N GLY A 163 -9.97 41.28 17.38
CA GLY A 163 -9.87 42.58 18.05
C GLY A 163 -10.72 42.68 19.32
N GLU A 164 -11.95 42.18 19.30
CA GLU A 164 -12.82 42.06 20.48
C GLU A 164 -12.17 41.18 21.56
N LEU A 165 -11.63 40.01 21.18
CA LEU A 165 -10.94 39.11 22.10
C LEU A 165 -9.66 39.74 22.65
N ALA A 166 -8.86 40.41 21.80
CA ALA A 166 -7.66 41.14 22.21
C ALA A 166 -7.98 42.23 23.24
N THR A 167 -9.11 42.92 23.07
CA THR A 167 -9.63 43.89 24.06
C THR A 167 -9.99 43.21 25.37
N TYR A 168 -10.68 42.06 25.30
CA TYR A 168 -11.09 41.29 26.48
C TYR A 168 -9.89 40.79 27.31
N ILE A 169 -8.79 40.40 26.67
CA ILE A 169 -7.56 39.96 27.36
C ILE A 169 -6.60 41.11 27.74
N GLY A 170 -7.03 42.37 27.58
CA GLY A 170 -6.26 43.57 27.97
C GLY A 170 -5.18 44.00 26.97
N GLN A 171 -5.15 43.44 25.76
CA GLN A 171 -4.20 43.77 24.69
C GLN A 171 -4.74 44.89 23.79
N HIS A 172 -4.98 46.07 24.37
CA HIS A 172 -5.63 47.20 23.68
C HIS A 172 -4.84 47.73 22.47
N ARG A 173 -3.49 47.67 22.50
CA ARG A 173 -2.66 48.09 21.36
C ARG A 173 -2.84 47.19 20.15
N LEU A 174 -2.91 45.87 20.38
CA LEU A 174 -3.15 44.89 19.33
C LEU A 174 -4.58 45.04 18.78
N ALA A 175 -5.57 45.21 19.66
CA ALA A 175 -6.96 45.43 19.25
C ALA A 175 -7.10 46.66 18.34
N ASN A 176 -6.49 47.80 18.72
CA ASN A 176 -6.53 49.01 17.90
C ASN A 176 -5.84 48.83 16.55
N ALA A 177 -4.69 48.14 16.52
CA ALA A 177 -4.00 47.85 15.25
C ALA A 177 -4.87 47.01 14.30
N LEU A 178 -5.56 45.98 14.83
CA LEU A 178 -6.45 45.12 14.05
C LEU A 178 -7.70 45.85 13.52
N ILE A 179 -8.25 46.80 14.29
CA ILE A 179 -9.43 47.57 13.87
C ILE A 179 -9.06 48.63 12.83
N VAL A 180 -7.95 49.35 13.04
CA VAL A 180 -7.49 50.39 12.09
C VAL A 180 -7.18 49.78 10.72
N ASP A 181 -6.49 48.63 10.69
CA ASP A 181 -6.18 47.90 9.44
C ASP A 181 -7.45 47.43 8.71
N LEU A 182 -8.54 47.18 9.44
CA LEU A 182 -9.84 46.81 8.86
C LEU A 182 -10.57 47.99 8.22
N GLU A 183 -10.34 49.21 8.72
CA GLU A 183 -11.04 50.43 8.31
C GLU A 183 -10.32 51.18 7.16
N GLU A 184 -9.03 50.89 6.94
CA GLU A 184 -8.27 51.49 5.84
C GLU A 184 -8.74 50.97 4.47
N PRO A 185 -9.22 51.85 3.56
CA PRO A 185 -9.75 51.43 2.28
C PRO A 185 -8.63 50.97 1.34
N VAL A 186 -8.67 49.68 0.97
CA VAL A 186 -7.76 49.10 -0.03
C VAL A 186 -8.22 49.47 -1.43
N GLY A 187 -7.32 49.98 -2.28
CA GLY A 187 -7.61 50.28 -3.68
C GLY A 187 -7.94 49.03 -4.52
N VAL A 188 -8.62 49.22 -5.66
CA VAL A 188 -9.11 48.15 -6.56
C VAL A 188 -8.04 47.12 -6.91
N ILE A 189 -6.83 47.56 -7.27
CA ILE A 189 -5.71 46.67 -7.62
C ILE A 189 -5.32 45.80 -6.42
N GLY A 190 -5.26 46.38 -5.22
CA GLY A 190 -4.97 45.64 -4.00
C GLY A 190 -6.02 44.58 -3.72
N GLN A 191 -7.31 44.91 -3.84
CA GLN A 191 -8.40 43.96 -3.66
C GLN A 191 -8.32 42.79 -4.66
N CYS A 192 -8.00 43.05 -5.92
CA CYS A 192 -7.78 42.01 -6.93
C CYS A 192 -6.60 41.10 -6.54
N LEU A 193 -5.47 41.66 -6.10
CA LEU A 193 -4.30 40.89 -5.67
C LEU A 193 -4.61 40.02 -4.45
N PHE A 194 -5.31 40.57 -3.44
CA PHE A 194 -5.75 39.80 -2.27
C PHE A 194 -6.70 38.65 -2.66
N PHE A 195 -7.63 38.90 -3.57
CA PHE A 195 -8.52 37.85 -4.07
C PHE A 195 -7.76 36.72 -4.79
N VAL A 196 -6.74 37.03 -5.59
CA VAL A 196 -5.86 36.01 -6.20
C VAL A 196 -5.20 35.15 -5.13
N PHE A 197 -4.69 35.73 -4.05
CA PHE A 197 -4.16 34.95 -2.93
C PHE A 197 -5.22 34.07 -2.27
N HIS A 198 -6.48 34.53 -2.17
CA HIS A 198 -7.58 33.72 -1.65
C HIS A 198 -7.92 32.53 -2.57
N VAL A 199 -7.89 32.71 -3.89
CA VAL A 199 -8.05 31.61 -4.85
C VAL A 199 -6.94 30.58 -4.66
N ILE A 200 -5.68 31.01 -4.60
CA ILE A 200 -4.52 30.11 -4.39
C ILE A 200 -4.66 29.37 -3.06
N LYS A 201 -5.00 30.07 -1.97
CA LYS A 201 -5.27 29.49 -0.64
C LYS A 201 -6.31 28.36 -0.75
N VAL A 202 -7.46 28.63 -1.36
CA VAL A 202 -8.56 27.66 -1.50
C VAL A 202 -8.12 26.45 -2.34
N LEU A 203 -7.38 26.67 -3.42
CA LEU A 203 -6.82 25.59 -4.24
C LEU A 203 -5.82 24.72 -3.45
N VAL A 204 -4.92 25.34 -2.66
CA VAL A 204 -3.97 24.61 -1.81
C VAL A 204 -4.73 23.79 -0.75
N ILE A 205 -5.74 24.37 -0.09
CA ILE A 205 -6.59 23.64 0.86
C ILE A 205 -7.25 22.46 0.15
N PHE A 206 -7.87 22.67 -1.01
CA PHE A 206 -8.48 21.59 -1.78
C PHE A 206 -7.49 20.48 -2.10
N LEU A 207 -6.29 20.82 -2.60
CA LEU A 207 -5.25 19.85 -2.94
C LEU A 207 -4.78 19.05 -1.72
N VAL A 208 -4.59 19.69 -0.56
CA VAL A 208 -4.19 19.01 0.69
C VAL A 208 -5.19 17.92 1.09
N PHE A 209 -6.49 18.20 0.97
CA PHE A 209 -7.54 17.22 1.28
C PHE A 209 -7.72 16.19 0.16
N HIS A 210 -7.59 16.59 -1.11
CA HIS A 210 -7.78 15.71 -2.26
C HIS A 210 -6.64 14.70 -2.43
N LEU A 211 -5.39 15.11 -2.20
CA LEU A 211 -4.22 14.24 -2.22
C LEU A 211 -4.12 13.35 -0.98
N GLY A 212 -4.95 13.57 0.04
CA GLY A 212 -4.94 12.77 1.27
C GLY A 212 -3.81 13.12 2.25
N THR A 213 -3.06 14.21 2.02
CA THR A 213 -2.03 14.71 2.95
C THR A 213 -2.61 14.99 4.34
N PHE A 214 -3.85 15.49 4.37
CA PHE A 214 -4.64 15.58 5.59
C PHE A 214 -5.85 14.64 5.52
N ASN A 215 -5.74 13.49 6.17
CA ASN A 215 -6.76 12.45 6.18
C ASN A 215 -7.06 12.02 7.62
N PRO A 216 -7.88 12.77 8.38
CA PRO A 216 -8.27 12.37 9.72
C PRO A 216 -9.09 11.07 9.67
N ILE A 217 -8.87 10.19 10.66
CA ILE A 217 -9.61 8.93 10.86
C ILE A 217 -11.12 9.19 10.88
N ARG A 218 -11.52 10.34 11.44
CA ARG A 218 -12.91 10.81 11.46
C ARG A 218 -12.96 12.30 11.20
N MET A 219 -13.86 12.70 10.31
CA MET A 219 -14.16 14.12 10.07
C MET A 219 -14.97 14.74 11.22
N ASN A 220 -15.76 13.94 11.94
CA ASN A 220 -16.67 14.43 12.97
C ASN A 220 -16.38 13.79 14.34
N ARG A 221 -15.89 14.59 15.30
CA ARG A 221 -15.57 14.14 16.67
C ARG A 221 -16.80 14.03 17.58
N PHE A 222 -17.97 14.47 17.14
CA PHE A 222 -19.22 14.46 17.92
C PHE A 222 -19.93 13.10 17.97
N SER A 223 -19.49 12.12 17.17
CA SER A 223 -19.95 10.73 17.31
C SER A 223 -19.25 10.11 18.53
N GLY A 224 -20.01 9.78 19.57
CA GLY A 224 -19.53 9.29 20.88
C GLY A 224 -18.74 7.98 20.87
N ALA A 225 -18.42 7.41 19.72
CA ALA A 225 -17.49 6.31 19.62
C ALA A 225 -16.05 6.81 19.86
N LYS A 226 -15.35 6.26 20.86
CA LYS A 226 -13.93 6.59 21.08
C LYS A 226 -13.11 6.13 19.86
N VAL A 227 -12.17 6.96 19.41
CA VAL A 227 -11.09 6.50 18.53
C VAL A 227 -10.19 5.60 19.40
N PRO A 228 -9.84 4.38 18.98
CA PRO A 228 -8.88 3.56 19.72
C PRO A 228 -7.61 4.39 19.92
N SER A 229 -7.24 4.69 21.17
CA SER A 229 -6.09 5.56 21.45
C SER A 229 -4.79 4.84 21.18
N ASP A 230 -4.77 3.52 21.46
CA ASP A 230 -3.59 2.67 21.35
C ASP A 230 -4.01 1.28 20.87
N ILE A 231 -3.26 0.76 19.90
CA ILE A 231 -3.37 -0.63 19.49
C ILE A 231 -2.27 -1.42 20.20
N SER A 232 -2.64 -2.56 20.80
CA SER A 232 -1.65 -3.45 21.39
C SER A 232 -1.01 -4.36 20.34
N LYS A 233 0.17 -4.91 20.65
CA LYS A 233 0.84 -5.88 19.76
C LYS A 233 -0.02 -7.11 19.53
N GLU A 234 -0.75 -7.55 20.55
CA GLU A 234 -1.66 -8.69 20.51
C GLU A 234 -2.82 -8.45 19.54
N GLN A 235 -3.36 -7.23 19.51
CA GLN A 235 -4.40 -6.84 18.55
C GLN A 235 -3.87 -6.82 17.12
N LEU A 236 -2.62 -6.38 16.90
CA LEU A 236 -1.98 -6.46 15.58
C LEU A 236 -1.80 -7.93 15.14
N ILE A 237 -1.38 -8.80 16.06
CA ILE A 237 -1.23 -10.23 15.79
C ILE A 237 -2.60 -10.86 15.47
N GLU A 238 -3.66 -10.49 16.18
CA GLU A 238 -5.03 -10.98 15.94
C GLU A 238 -5.57 -10.56 14.56
N LEU A 239 -5.24 -9.32 14.14
CA LEU A 239 -5.51 -8.84 12.78
C LEU A 239 -4.65 -9.55 11.72
N GLY A 240 -3.61 -10.27 12.12
CA GLY A 240 -2.64 -10.93 11.24
C GLY A 240 -1.50 -10.02 10.79
N TRP A 241 -1.35 -8.82 11.35
CA TRP A 241 -0.32 -7.87 10.94
C TRP A 241 1.08 -8.36 11.30
N THR A 242 1.94 -8.56 10.30
CA THR A 242 3.29 -9.11 10.51
C THR A 242 4.36 -8.06 10.78
N GLY A 243 4.09 -6.77 10.48
CA GLY A 243 5.08 -5.69 10.53
C GLY A 243 6.02 -5.62 9.33
N SER A 244 5.87 -6.52 8.36
CA SER A 244 6.63 -6.51 7.11
C SER A 244 5.82 -5.89 5.97
N ARG A 245 6.53 -5.30 5.00
CA ARG A 245 5.97 -4.86 3.72
C ARG A 245 6.71 -5.51 2.56
N ARG A 246 6.03 -5.77 1.45
CA ARG A 246 6.70 -6.23 0.21
C ARG A 246 7.51 -5.07 -0.39
N ALA A 247 8.68 -5.38 -0.91
CA ALA A 247 9.50 -4.43 -1.64
C ALA A 247 9.02 -4.26 -3.08
N THR A 248 9.25 -3.06 -3.63
CA THR A 248 9.14 -2.86 -5.08
C THR A 248 10.31 -3.54 -5.81
N PRO A 249 10.19 -3.80 -7.12
CA PRO A 249 11.30 -4.33 -7.91
C PRO A 249 12.57 -3.48 -7.82
N ASP A 250 12.44 -2.16 -7.69
CA ASP A 250 13.59 -1.26 -7.62
C ASP A 250 14.26 -1.27 -6.23
N GLU A 251 13.47 -1.28 -5.15
CA GLU A 251 14.00 -1.50 -3.79
C GLU A 251 14.74 -2.85 -3.68
N TYR A 252 14.19 -3.90 -4.31
CA TYR A 252 14.83 -5.21 -4.35
C TYR A 252 16.18 -5.17 -5.08
N LYS A 253 16.24 -4.55 -6.27
CA LYS A 253 17.48 -4.48 -7.06
C LYS A 253 18.59 -3.75 -6.30
N GLU A 254 18.26 -2.66 -5.64
CA GLU A 254 19.21 -1.90 -4.82
C GLU A 254 19.72 -2.75 -3.64
N TYR A 255 18.79 -3.31 -2.86
CA TYR A 255 19.14 -4.11 -1.69
C TYR A 255 19.94 -5.38 -2.05
N TYR A 256 19.54 -6.08 -3.12
CA TYR A 256 20.20 -7.31 -3.57
C TYR A 256 21.64 -7.06 -4.02
N ARG A 257 21.89 -5.94 -4.72
CA ARG A 257 23.25 -5.54 -5.12
C ARG A 257 24.14 -5.34 -3.90
N ASP A 258 23.67 -4.54 -2.95
CA ASP A 258 24.42 -4.24 -1.73
C ASP A 258 24.67 -5.51 -0.91
N TYR A 259 23.67 -6.38 -0.80
CA TYR A 259 23.77 -7.65 -0.10
C TYR A 259 24.84 -8.55 -0.72
N LYS A 260 24.79 -8.79 -2.04
CA LYS A 260 25.75 -9.67 -2.72
C LYS A 260 27.16 -9.08 -2.76
N ILE A 261 27.31 -7.77 -2.94
CA ILE A 261 28.64 -7.12 -2.90
C ILE A 261 29.28 -7.30 -1.51
N LYS A 262 28.50 -7.15 -0.44
CA LYS A 262 28.98 -7.37 0.94
C LYS A 262 29.35 -8.84 1.17
N GLU A 263 28.57 -9.78 0.64
CA GLU A 263 28.83 -11.22 0.73
C GLU A 263 30.18 -11.60 0.09
N HIS A 264 30.56 -10.95 -1.01
CA HIS A 264 31.85 -11.15 -1.68
C HIS A 264 33.03 -10.44 -1.01
N GLY A 265 32.82 -9.72 0.10
CA GLY A 265 33.89 -9.01 0.82
C GLY A 265 34.21 -7.61 0.28
N GLY A 266 33.34 -7.06 -0.57
CA GLY A 266 33.45 -5.70 -1.09
C GLY A 266 33.43 -5.61 -2.61
N MET A 267 33.43 -4.36 -3.10
CA MET A 267 33.27 -4.04 -4.53
C MET A 267 34.37 -4.66 -5.41
N ILE A 268 35.61 -4.69 -4.91
CA ILE A 268 36.78 -5.14 -5.68
C ILE A 268 36.72 -6.66 -5.88
N GLN A 269 36.43 -7.40 -4.83
CA GLN A 269 36.31 -8.86 -4.86
C GLN A 269 35.10 -9.31 -5.69
N ALA A 270 33.97 -8.60 -5.55
CA ALA A 270 32.80 -8.81 -6.40
C ALA A 270 33.11 -8.63 -7.89
N HIS A 271 33.98 -7.65 -8.24
CA HIS A 271 34.39 -7.42 -9.62
C HIS A 271 35.26 -8.54 -10.16
N GLN A 272 36.23 -9.00 -9.36
CA GLN A 272 37.08 -10.14 -9.71
C GLN A 272 36.29 -11.44 -9.88
N ALA A 273 35.18 -11.59 -9.15
CA ALA A 273 34.28 -12.73 -9.25
C ALA A 273 33.27 -12.67 -10.42
N GLY A 274 33.28 -11.59 -11.22
CA GLY A 274 32.34 -11.43 -12.35
C GLY A 274 30.89 -11.16 -11.93
N LEU A 275 30.65 -10.76 -10.67
CA LEU A 275 29.30 -10.57 -10.11
C LEU A 275 28.51 -9.49 -10.87
N PHE A 276 29.18 -8.45 -11.39
CA PHE A 276 28.52 -7.32 -12.04
C PHE A 276 27.73 -7.66 -13.30
N ASP A 277 28.14 -8.70 -14.03
CA ASP A 277 27.37 -9.18 -15.19
C ASP A 277 26.02 -9.75 -14.76
N THR A 278 25.98 -10.40 -13.60
CA THR A 278 24.73 -10.92 -13.00
C THR A 278 23.90 -9.79 -12.39
N LEU A 279 24.53 -8.81 -11.74
CA LEU A 279 23.85 -7.65 -11.13
C LEU A 279 23.22 -6.68 -12.15
N LYS A 280 23.56 -6.81 -13.43
CA LYS A 280 22.96 -6.03 -14.51
C LYS A 280 21.48 -6.35 -14.68
N ASN A 281 21.10 -7.63 -14.59
CA ASN A 281 19.76 -8.14 -14.84
C ASN A 281 19.27 -8.97 -13.63
N LEU A 282 18.75 -8.31 -12.60
CA LEU A 282 18.39 -8.92 -11.30
C LEU A 282 16.93 -9.40 -11.24
N GLY A 283 16.52 -10.21 -12.21
CA GLY A 283 15.16 -10.70 -12.36
C GLY A 283 14.54 -10.32 -13.71
N VAL A 284 13.24 -10.55 -13.84
CA VAL A 284 12.48 -10.38 -15.09
C VAL A 284 11.00 -10.08 -14.80
N TYR A 285 10.37 -9.24 -15.60
CA TYR A 285 8.93 -9.01 -15.51
C TYR A 285 8.17 -10.16 -16.19
N LEU A 286 7.12 -10.60 -15.51
CA LEU A 286 6.28 -11.69 -15.98
C LEU A 286 5.11 -11.16 -16.83
N GLY A 287 4.66 -11.96 -17.80
CA GLY A 287 3.56 -11.67 -18.72
C GLY A 287 2.28 -12.43 -18.38
N GLU A 288 1.27 -12.31 -19.25
CA GLU A 288 -0.03 -12.93 -19.02
C GLU A 288 0.03 -14.47 -18.97
N GLY A 289 -0.68 -15.04 -17.99
CA GLY A 289 -0.63 -16.46 -17.63
C GLY A 289 0.59 -16.87 -16.79
N GLU A 290 1.44 -15.94 -16.36
CA GLU A 290 2.61 -16.21 -15.53
C GLU A 290 2.44 -15.66 -14.09
N GLY A 291 3.26 -16.16 -13.16
CA GLY A 291 3.32 -15.65 -11.79
C GLY A 291 1.94 -15.64 -11.11
N PHE A 292 1.53 -14.51 -10.52
CA PHE A 292 0.22 -14.39 -9.86
C PHE A 292 -0.97 -14.41 -10.84
N ASN A 293 -0.74 -14.32 -12.14
CA ASN A 293 -1.78 -14.49 -13.17
C ASN A 293 -2.03 -15.96 -13.52
N THR A 294 -1.23 -16.88 -12.98
CA THR A 294 -1.43 -18.33 -13.20
C THR A 294 -2.76 -18.77 -12.57
N PRO A 295 -3.61 -19.53 -13.28
CA PRO A 295 -4.80 -20.14 -12.68
C PRO A 295 -4.46 -21.10 -11.53
N MET A 296 -5.20 -21.05 -10.42
CA MET A 296 -4.95 -21.87 -9.22
C MET A 296 -5.15 -23.37 -9.44
N ASP A 297 -5.89 -23.75 -10.49
CA ASP A 297 -6.11 -25.13 -10.92
C ASP A 297 -4.95 -25.70 -11.77
N SER A 298 -3.92 -24.90 -12.02
CA SER A 298 -2.74 -25.34 -12.75
C SER A 298 -1.99 -26.46 -12.03
N LYS A 299 -1.75 -27.57 -12.75
CA LYS A 299 -1.00 -28.73 -12.25
C LYS A 299 0.49 -28.70 -12.61
N THR A 300 1.03 -27.54 -12.98
CA THR A 300 2.45 -27.43 -13.34
C THR A 300 3.35 -27.83 -12.17
N THR A 301 4.42 -28.55 -12.46
CA THR A 301 5.46 -28.93 -11.48
C THR A 301 6.73 -28.12 -11.69
N ILE A 302 7.67 -28.14 -10.73
CA ILE A 302 8.97 -27.48 -10.96
C ILE A 302 9.74 -28.06 -12.15
N ALA A 303 9.53 -29.35 -12.45
CA ALA A 303 10.22 -30.02 -13.55
C ALA A 303 9.82 -29.39 -14.90
N ASP A 304 8.55 -29.02 -15.03
CA ASP A 304 8.03 -28.34 -16.22
C ASP A 304 8.62 -26.93 -16.37
N LEU A 305 8.86 -26.21 -15.26
CA LEU A 305 9.54 -24.91 -15.26
C LEU A 305 11.02 -25.00 -15.65
N CYS A 306 11.63 -26.17 -15.45
CA CYS A 306 13.02 -26.43 -15.80
C CYS A 306 13.21 -26.95 -17.24
N ASN A 307 12.11 -27.16 -17.97
CA ASN A 307 12.14 -27.60 -19.37
C ASN A 307 12.55 -26.43 -20.29
N GLU A 308 13.47 -26.69 -21.21
CA GLU A 308 13.98 -25.70 -22.16
C GLU A 308 12.92 -25.23 -23.17
N GLU A 309 11.90 -26.06 -23.42
CA GLU A 309 10.77 -25.73 -24.30
C GLU A 309 9.70 -24.89 -23.60
N ASN A 310 9.70 -24.83 -22.26
CA ASN A 310 8.74 -24.03 -21.53
C ASN A 310 9.18 -22.57 -21.52
N ASP A 311 8.31 -21.73 -22.08
CA ASP A 311 8.52 -20.31 -22.20
C ASP A 311 7.77 -19.48 -21.16
N LYS A 312 6.91 -20.13 -20.34
CA LYS A 312 6.09 -19.49 -19.32
C LYS A 312 6.43 -19.95 -17.91
N PHE A 313 6.61 -18.98 -17.02
CA PHE A 313 6.73 -19.19 -15.59
C PHE A 313 5.35 -19.30 -14.94
N THR A 314 4.79 -20.52 -14.95
CA THR A 314 3.52 -20.82 -14.30
C THR A 314 3.73 -21.16 -12.82
N LEU A 315 3.03 -20.45 -11.96
CA LEU A 315 3.11 -20.66 -10.52
C LEU A 315 2.43 -21.96 -10.12
N SER A 316 3.01 -22.68 -9.16
CA SER A 316 2.42 -23.90 -8.59
C SER A 316 2.70 -24.01 -7.10
N TYR A 317 1.88 -24.80 -6.41
CA TYR A 317 2.08 -25.08 -4.99
C TYR A 317 3.38 -25.86 -4.73
N ASP A 318 3.79 -26.74 -5.64
CA ASP A 318 5.08 -27.43 -5.58
C ASP A 318 6.25 -26.43 -5.60
N TYR A 319 6.20 -25.44 -6.51
CA TYR A 319 7.21 -24.40 -6.57
C TYR A 319 7.28 -23.57 -5.27
N LEU A 320 6.13 -23.14 -4.76
CA LEU A 320 6.04 -22.39 -3.50
C LEU A 320 6.52 -23.21 -2.30
N ALA A 321 6.21 -24.51 -2.26
CA ALA A 321 6.68 -25.42 -1.22
C ALA A 321 8.21 -25.57 -1.24
N GLN A 322 8.85 -25.58 -2.42
CA GLN A 322 10.31 -25.60 -2.50
C GLN A 322 10.97 -24.32 -1.99
N LEU A 323 10.37 -23.15 -2.28
CA LEU A 323 10.85 -21.89 -1.70
C LEU A 323 10.73 -21.90 -0.17
N GLY A 324 9.59 -22.37 0.36
CA GLY A 324 9.36 -22.49 1.79
C GLY A 324 10.29 -23.49 2.46
N GLY A 325 10.50 -24.66 1.86
CA GLY A 325 11.41 -25.69 2.36
C GLY A 325 12.86 -25.23 2.37
N PHE A 326 13.30 -24.52 1.33
CA PHE A 326 14.63 -23.90 1.32
C PHE A 326 14.77 -22.87 2.45
N PHE A 327 13.77 -22.01 2.63
CA PHE A 327 13.78 -21.02 3.70
C PHE A 327 13.83 -21.66 5.09
N ALA A 328 13.04 -22.71 5.34
CA ALA A 328 13.05 -23.47 6.59
C ALA A 328 14.45 -24.05 6.89
N ASN A 329 15.07 -24.70 5.91
CA ASN A 329 16.44 -25.23 6.05
C ASN A 329 17.49 -24.11 6.23
N TYR A 330 17.24 -22.92 5.69
CA TYR A 330 18.14 -21.79 5.84
C TYR A 330 18.12 -21.25 7.27
N ILE A 331 16.93 -21.06 7.86
CA ILE A 331 16.78 -20.50 9.22
C ILE A 331 17.19 -21.46 10.34
N GLU A 332 17.28 -22.76 10.07
CA GLU A 332 17.78 -23.76 11.03
C GLU A 332 19.31 -23.70 11.24
N LYS A 333 20.04 -22.96 10.40
CA LYS A 333 21.49 -22.82 10.54
C LYS A 333 21.85 -21.94 11.74
N GLU A 334 22.86 -22.35 12.51
CA GLU A 334 23.32 -21.60 13.68
C GLU A 334 23.82 -20.19 13.33
N GLY A 335 23.49 -19.22 14.20
CA GLY A 335 23.98 -17.83 14.10
C GLY A 335 23.09 -16.88 13.28
N ILE A 336 21.90 -17.30 12.87
CA ILE A 336 20.96 -16.47 12.10
C ILE A 336 20.02 -15.70 13.03
N ASP A 337 19.88 -14.39 12.78
CA ASP A 337 18.85 -13.55 13.40
C ASP A 337 17.48 -13.87 12.77
N LEU A 338 16.71 -14.71 13.44
CA LEU A 338 15.44 -15.24 12.95
C LEU A 338 14.40 -14.13 12.65
N PRO A 339 14.10 -13.19 13.57
CA PRO A 339 13.19 -12.08 13.29
C PRO A 339 13.54 -11.27 12.05
N GLU A 340 14.81 -10.87 11.89
CA GLU A 340 15.22 -10.05 10.75
C GLU A 340 15.21 -10.85 9.45
N THR A 341 15.60 -12.13 9.50
CA THR A 341 15.57 -13.03 8.34
C THR A 341 14.15 -13.29 7.85
N ILE A 342 13.18 -13.49 8.76
CA ILE A 342 11.76 -13.61 8.40
C ILE A 342 11.25 -12.31 7.79
N LYS A 343 11.60 -11.16 8.38
CA LYS A 343 11.20 -9.85 7.87
C LYS A 343 11.76 -9.60 6.46
N GLN A 344 13.01 -9.94 6.24
CA GLN A 344 13.68 -9.88 4.95
C GLN A 344 13.01 -10.79 3.93
N PHE A 345 12.70 -12.04 4.30
CA PHE A 345 12.00 -12.98 3.44
C PHE A 345 10.62 -12.47 3.02
N ARG A 346 9.83 -11.94 3.95
CA ARG A 346 8.54 -11.32 3.63
C ARG A 346 8.68 -10.09 2.72
N ARG A 347 9.79 -9.35 2.83
CA ARG A 347 10.02 -8.13 2.06
C ARG A 347 10.53 -8.40 0.65
N PHE A 348 11.58 -9.20 0.52
CA PHE A 348 12.32 -9.41 -0.73
C PHE A 348 12.20 -10.84 -1.28
N GLY A 349 11.77 -11.78 -0.45
CA GLY A 349 11.84 -13.20 -0.74
C GLY A 349 13.20 -13.80 -0.39
N LEU A 350 13.54 -14.90 -1.05
CA LEU A 350 14.85 -15.54 -0.96
C LEU A 350 15.95 -14.65 -1.55
N LEU A 351 17.13 -14.69 -0.93
CA LEU A 351 18.40 -14.13 -1.47
C LEU A 351 19.41 -15.23 -1.85
N HIS A 352 18.99 -16.47 -1.64
CA HIS A 352 19.69 -17.69 -1.97
C HIS A 352 18.63 -18.71 -2.34
N SER A 353 18.89 -19.47 -3.40
CA SER A 353 17.94 -20.43 -3.94
C SER A 353 18.58 -21.78 -4.20
N SER A 354 17.75 -22.83 -4.26
CA SER A 354 18.16 -24.16 -4.70
C SER A 354 18.51 -24.17 -6.19
N ASP A 355 19.29 -25.16 -6.62
CA ASP A 355 19.68 -25.28 -8.03
C ASP A 355 18.47 -25.45 -8.97
N SER A 356 17.41 -26.10 -8.50
CA SER A 356 16.15 -26.24 -9.25
C SER A 356 15.49 -24.89 -9.50
N VAL A 357 15.38 -24.05 -8.47
CA VAL A 357 14.82 -22.70 -8.56
C VAL A 357 15.69 -21.82 -9.46
N LYS A 358 17.02 -21.85 -9.29
CA LYS A 358 17.95 -21.12 -10.17
C LYS A 358 17.80 -21.52 -11.63
N LYS A 359 17.62 -22.82 -11.91
CA LYS A 359 17.41 -23.30 -13.27
C LYS A 359 16.11 -22.77 -13.87
N ALA A 360 15.01 -22.81 -13.11
CA ALA A 360 13.72 -22.25 -13.54
C ALA A 360 13.79 -20.74 -13.82
N VAL A 361 14.44 -19.97 -12.93
CA VAL A 361 14.63 -18.52 -13.13
C VAL A 361 15.49 -18.24 -14.36
N LYS A 362 16.62 -18.94 -14.50
CA LYS A 362 17.51 -18.78 -15.65
C LYS A 362 16.78 -19.06 -16.96
N GLN A 363 15.99 -20.13 -17.00
CA GLN A 363 15.19 -20.49 -18.17
C GLN A 363 14.23 -19.36 -18.55
N ARG A 364 13.49 -18.79 -17.58
CA ARG A 364 12.58 -17.68 -17.88
C ARG A 364 13.31 -16.40 -18.30
N LYS A 365 14.49 -16.12 -17.74
CA LYS A 365 15.30 -14.93 -18.08
C LYS A 365 15.82 -14.96 -19.52
N ILE A 366 16.02 -16.13 -20.13
CA ILE A 366 16.46 -16.23 -21.55
C ILE A 366 15.49 -15.50 -22.49
N PHE A 367 14.19 -15.57 -22.21
CA PHE A 367 13.15 -14.91 -23.03
C PHE A 367 12.99 -13.41 -22.73
N GLY A 368 13.51 -12.94 -21.59
CA GLY A 368 13.47 -11.54 -21.16
C GLY A 368 12.06 -10.96 -21.00
N ASP A 369 11.96 -9.64 -20.97
CA ASP A 369 10.71 -8.87 -20.84
C ASP A 369 9.92 -8.78 -22.17
N SER A 370 10.45 -9.36 -23.24
CA SER A 370 9.93 -9.18 -24.61
C SER A 370 8.53 -9.77 -24.86
N LYS A 371 7.98 -10.54 -23.91
CA LYS A 371 6.66 -11.20 -24.00
C LYS A 371 5.56 -10.55 -23.17
N ILE A 372 5.78 -9.39 -22.53
CA ILE A 372 4.75 -8.71 -21.72
C ILE A 372 3.50 -8.33 -22.55
N ASN A 373 3.63 -8.22 -23.88
CA ASN A 373 2.58 -7.75 -24.80
C ASN A 373 2.09 -8.79 -25.84
N LYS A 374 2.35 -10.08 -25.64
CA LYS A 374 1.75 -11.16 -26.45
C LYS A 374 0.81 -11.99 -25.59
#